data_AF-A0A373W4H9-F1
#
_entry.id   AF-A0A373W4H9-F1
#
_cell.length_a   1.000
_cell.length_b   1.000
_cell.length_c   1.000
_cell.angle_alpha   90.00
_cell.angle_beta   90.00
_cell.angle_gamma   90.00
#
_symmetry.space_group_name_H-M   'P 1'
#
loop_
_entity.id
_entity.type
_entity.pdbx_description
1 polymer ?
#
loop_
_entity_poly.entity_id
_entity_poly.type
_entity_poly.pdbx_seq_one_letter_code
_entity_poly.pdbx_strand_id
1 'polypeptide(L)'
;MNLNDFIREEENGIIFCKIGKNSLEMWGKGGHFPYRDYIGKTINLKEGSITFERLDDVVKYLHYGDDLVIFSFSEGRDELPDDGYLDNQMNKGCYNTRTIYVRDVLSFKEASTVDFIYDNMTDRSEFYGYCYIASEHLKDRKLYEAAQRWLELAQKDNVDCN
;
A
#
# COMPACT_ATOMS: atom_id res chain seq x y z
N MET A 1 12.46 -0.98 15.08
CA MET A 1 13.02 -1.96 14.13
C MET A 1 14.17 -1.29 13.40
N ASN A 2 15.11 -2.07 12.89
CA ASN A 2 16.18 -1.59 12.01
C ASN A 2 15.99 -2.13 10.59
N LEU A 3 16.83 -1.70 9.65
CA LEU A 3 16.79 -2.13 8.24
C LEU A 3 16.82 -3.67 8.11
N ASN A 4 17.72 -4.35 8.83
CA ASN A 4 17.85 -5.80 8.79
C ASN A 4 16.59 -6.54 9.28
N ASP A 5 15.84 -5.97 10.23
CA ASP A 5 14.57 -6.55 10.67
C ASP A 5 13.55 -6.53 9.53
N PHE A 6 13.45 -5.43 8.78
CA PHE A 6 12.52 -5.32 7.65
C PHE A 6 12.94 -6.20 6.48
N ILE A 7 14.23 -6.27 6.15
CA ILE A 7 14.75 -7.20 5.12
C ILE A 7 14.36 -8.64 5.47
N ARG A 8 14.54 -9.06 6.72
CA ARG A 8 14.14 -10.40 7.17
C ARG A 8 12.63 -10.62 7.05
N GLU A 9 11.81 -9.61 7.28
CA GLU A 9 10.35 -9.73 7.07
C GLU A 9 10.01 -9.87 5.57
N GLU A 10 10.68 -9.13 4.68
CA GLU A 10 10.52 -9.28 3.23
C GLU A 10 10.91 -10.69 2.74
N GLU A 11 12.02 -11.22 3.25
CA GLU A 11 12.46 -12.59 2.96
C GLU A 11 11.44 -13.65 3.42
N ASN A 12 10.62 -13.32 4.42
CA ASN A 12 9.50 -14.16 4.88
C ASN A 12 8.18 -13.88 4.14
N GLY A 13 8.21 -13.09 3.05
CA GLY A 13 7.06 -12.82 2.20
C GLY A 13 6.23 -11.60 2.59
N ILE A 14 6.65 -10.82 3.58
CA ILE A 14 5.94 -9.59 3.95
C ILE A 14 6.17 -8.50 2.90
N ILE A 15 5.09 -7.88 2.44
CA ILE A 15 5.14 -6.71 1.57
C ILE A 15 4.94 -5.45 2.41
N PHE A 16 5.89 -4.52 2.31
CA PHE A 16 5.75 -3.19 2.88
C PHE A 16 5.26 -2.20 1.83
N CYS A 17 4.23 -1.45 2.17
CA CYS A 17 3.60 -0.55 1.23
C CYS A 17 2.88 0.60 1.94
N LYS A 18 2.26 1.47 1.14
CA LYS A 18 1.30 2.47 1.59
C LYS A 18 0.29 2.79 0.49
N ILE A 19 -0.76 3.50 0.88
CA ILE A 19 -1.67 4.14 -0.06
C ILE A 19 -1.04 5.43 -0.60
N GLY A 20 -0.91 5.52 -1.92
CA GLY A 20 -0.55 6.73 -2.66
C GLY A 20 -1.78 7.52 -3.08
N LYS A 21 -1.72 8.85 -2.97
CA LYS A 21 -2.80 9.77 -3.38
C LYS A 21 -2.32 10.58 -4.60
N ASN A 22 -3.05 10.55 -5.70
CA ASN A 22 -2.67 11.30 -6.91
C ASN A 22 -3.27 12.71 -6.99
N SER A 23 -4.15 13.10 -6.06
CA SER A 23 -4.75 14.43 -6.04
C SER A 23 -4.28 15.28 -4.85
N LEU A 24 -3.93 16.54 -5.15
CA LEU A 24 -3.67 17.61 -4.18
C LEU A 24 -4.94 18.03 -3.41
N GLU A 25 -6.11 17.66 -3.91
CA GLU A 25 -7.42 18.03 -3.35
C GLU A 25 -7.93 17.01 -2.31
N MET A 26 -7.17 15.94 -2.00
CA MET A 26 -7.59 14.96 -1.00
C MET A 26 -7.36 15.48 0.42
N TRP A 27 -8.45 15.75 1.15
CA TRP A 27 -8.42 16.22 2.54
C TRP A 27 -8.12 15.06 3.52
N GLY A 28 -7.07 15.22 4.33
CA GLY A 28 -6.62 14.27 5.37
C GLY A 28 -5.11 14.29 5.59
N LYS A 29 -4.59 13.70 6.69
CA LYS A 29 -3.14 13.53 6.87
C LYS A 29 -2.55 12.66 5.75
N GLY A 30 -1.35 13.00 5.28
CA GLY A 30 -0.70 12.38 4.12
C GLY A 30 -1.08 13.06 2.81
N GLY A 31 -0.25 14.01 2.38
CA GLY A 31 -0.42 14.77 1.15
C GLY A 31 0.02 14.00 -0.10
N HIS A 32 -0.26 14.58 -1.27
CA HIS A 32 0.22 14.07 -2.55
C HIS A 32 1.75 14.01 -2.58
N PHE A 33 2.30 12.88 -3.06
CA PHE A 33 3.70 12.72 -3.41
C PHE A 33 3.79 11.87 -4.70
N PRO A 34 4.59 12.28 -5.70
CA PRO A 34 4.64 11.62 -7.01
C PRO A 34 5.52 10.35 -6.99
N TYR A 35 5.10 9.32 -6.25
CA TYR A 35 5.89 8.09 -6.06
C TYR A 35 6.26 7.38 -7.38
N ARG A 36 5.45 7.53 -8.43
CA ARG A 36 5.71 6.95 -9.76
C ARG A 36 7.05 7.41 -10.36
N ASP A 37 7.49 8.63 -10.07
CA ASP A 37 8.77 9.18 -10.56
C ASP A 37 10.00 8.56 -9.85
N TYR A 38 9.75 7.83 -8.76
CA TYR A 38 10.76 7.25 -7.89
C TYR A 38 10.83 5.72 -7.97
N ILE A 39 10.08 5.07 -8.86
CA ILE A 39 10.21 3.62 -9.09
C ILE A 39 11.67 3.29 -9.41
N GLY A 40 12.24 2.34 -8.65
CA GLY A 40 13.64 1.96 -8.72
C GLY A 40 14.61 2.95 -8.08
N LYS A 41 14.13 3.85 -7.20
CA LYS A 41 14.94 4.90 -6.58
C LYS A 41 14.63 5.06 -5.09
N THR A 42 15.61 5.58 -4.37
CA THR A 42 15.47 6.01 -2.98
C THR A 42 14.92 7.44 -2.90
N ILE A 43 13.89 7.63 -2.08
CA ILE A 43 13.43 8.94 -1.62
C ILE A 43 14.14 9.23 -0.30
N ASN A 44 14.68 10.45 -0.15
CA ASN A 44 15.22 10.96 1.11
C ASN A 44 14.62 12.33 1.42
N LEU A 45 13.78 12.40 2.46
CA LEU A 45 13.11 13.63 2.86
C LEU A 45 13.97 14.46 3.83
N LYS A 46 14.23 15.71 3.44
CA LYS A 46 14.87 16.71 4.33
C LYS A 46 13.99 17.03 5.54
N GLU A 47 12.68 17.12 5.35
CA GLU A 47 11.69 17.44 6.38
C GLU A 47 10.49 16.49 6.29
N GLY A 48 9.88 16.18 7.44
CA GLY A 48 8.74 15.25 7.53
C GLY A 48 9.16 13.77 7.57
N SER A 49 8.17 12.89 7.38
CA SER A 49 8.35 11.44 7.33
C SER A 49 7.41 10.81 6.30
N ILE A 50 7.83 9.66 5.80
CA ILE A 50 7.03 8.72 5.02
C ILE A 50 6.52 7.66 5.98
N THR A 51 5.21 7.44 5.97
CA THR A 51 4.61 6.29 6.64
C THR A 51 4.56 5.08 5.72
N PHE A 52 4.79 3.90 6.28
CA PHE A 52 4.61 2.61 5.62
C PHE A 52 4.15 1.53 6.60
N GLU A 53 3.48 0.51 6.08
CA GLU A 53 2.82 -0.57 6.82
C GLU A 53 2.95 -1.87 6.03
N ARG A 54 2.60 -3.00 6.65
CA ARG A 54 2.48 -4.29 5.94
C ARG A 54 1.22 -4.28 5.07
N LEU A 55 1.23 -5.02 3.95
CA LEU A 55 0.09 -5.09 3.03
C LEU A 55 -1.24 -5.43 3.74
N ASP A 56 -1.22 -6.43 4.63
CA ASP A 56 -2.40 -6.86 5.40
C ASP A 56 -3.03 -5.74 6.26
N ASP A 57 -2.26 -4.72 6.62
CA ASP A 57 -2.76 -3.53 7.31
C ASP A 57 -3.19 -2.43 6.34
N VAL A 58 -2.45 -2.25 5.25
CA VAL A 58 -2.72 -1.23 4.23
C VAL A 58 -4.07 -1.44 3.52
N VAL A 59 -4.51 -2.69 3.34
CA VAL A 59 -5.79 -2.98 2.66
C VAL A 59 -7.02 -2.37 3.33
N LYS A 60 -6.92 -2.06 4.63
CA LYS A 60 -8.00 -1.41 5.40
C LYS A 60 -8.26 0.02 4.90
N TYR A 61 -7.31 0.58 4.15
CA TYR A 61 -7.26 1.97 3.73
C TYR A 61 -7.34 2.17 2.22
N LEU A 62 -7.73 1.15 1.44
CA LEU A 62 -7.77 1.22 -0.04
C LEU A 62 -8.58 2.41 -0.58
N HIS A 63 -9.62 2.82 0.15
CA HIS A 63 -10.48 3.97 -0.20
C HIS A 63 -9.86 5.35 0.08
N TYR A 64 -8.66 5.42 0.66
CA TYR A 64 -7.98 6.69 0.94
C TYR A 64 -7.11 7.19 -0.20
N GLY A 65 -6.97 6.46 -1.30
CA GLY A 65 -6.14 6.88 -2.41
C GLY A 65 -6.34 6.03 -3.65
N ASP A 66 -5.31 6.07 -4.49
CA ASP A 66 -5.43 5.72 -5.91
C ASP A 66 -4.45 4.63 -6.33
N ASP A 67 -3.38 4.49 -5.56
CA ASP A 67 -2.27 3.60 -5.86
C ASP A 67 -1.84 2.86 -4.59
N LEU A 68 -1.33 1.65 -4.77
CA LEU A 68 -0.51 0.94 -3.81
C LEU A 68 0.96 1.23 -4.14
N VAL A 69 1.66 1.91 -3.24
CA VAL A 69 3.10 2.17 -3.37
C VAL A 69 3.83 1.08 -2.60
N ILE A 70 4.65 0.30 -3.30
CA ILE A 70 5.41 -0.82 -2.75
C ILE A 70 6.83 -0.37 -2.48
N PHE A 71 7.30 -0.65 -1.27
CA PHE A 71 8.68 -0.37 -0.86
C PHE A 71 9.49 -1.65 -0.84
N SER A 72 10.80 -1.53 -1.01
CA SER A 72 11.73 -2.64 -0.80
C SER A 72 12.92 -2.24 0.05
N PHE A 73 13.14 -2.94 1.15
CA PHE A 73 14.29 -2.78 2.02
C PHE A 73 15.50 -3.57 1.52
N SER A 74 15.26 -4.76 0.95
CA SER A 74 16.29 -5.63 0.38
C SER A 74 16.90 -5.07 -0.91
N GLU A 75 16.09 -4.57 -1.84
CA GLU A 75 16.58 -3.94 -3.08
C GLU A 75 17.27 -2.60 -2.78
N GLY A 76 16.75 -1.81 -1.84
CA GLY A 76 17.31 -0.52 -1.43
C GLY A 76 18.44 -0.58 -0.40
N ARG A 77 18.88 -1.78 0.02
CA ARG A 77 19.70 -1.96 1.23
C ARG A 77 21.00 -1.12 1.26
N ASP A 78 21.59 -0.86 0.09
CA ASP A 78 22.87 -0.14 0.00
C ASP A 78 22.68 1.40 0.06
N GLU A 79 21.44 1.88 -0.06
CA GLU A 79 21.07 3.31 -0.04
C GLU A 79 20.26 3.70 1.20
N LEU A 80 19.67 2.72 1.88
CA LEU A 80 18.84 2.91 3.06
C LEU A 80 19.68 2.98 4.35
N PRO A 81 19.31 3.84 5.31
CA PRO A 81 19.97 3.86 6.62
C PRO A 81 19.63 2.59 7.41
N ASP A 82 20.56 2.15 8.27
CA ASP A 82 20.33 1.03 9.18
C ASP A 82 19.24 1.33 10.22
N ASP A 83 19.10 2.60 10.62
CA ASP A 83 18.15 3.09 11.61
C ASP A 83 17.16 4.13 11.04
N GLY A 84 16.34 4.73 11.90
CA GLY A 84 15.38 5.77 11.49
C GLY A 84 13.97 5.28 11.15
N TYR A 85 13.65 4.00 11.42
CA TYR A 85 12.33 3.41 11.27
C TYR A 85 11.58 3.35 12.60
N LEU A 86 10.76 4.38 12.86
CA LEU A 86 10.12 4.61 14.14
C LEU A 86 8.66 4.17 14.11
N ASP A 87 8.20 3.47 15.14
CA ASP A 87 6.77 3.19 15.31
C ASP A 87 5.99 4.52 15.35
N ASN A 88 4.90 4.61 14.57
CA ASN A 88 4.09 5.82 14.45
C ASN A 88 3.24 6.10 15.70
N GLN A 89 3.17 5.17 16.67
CA GLN A 89 2.42 5.21 17.93
C GLN A 89 0.90 5.42 17.82
N MET A 90 0.41 5.85 16.67
CA MET A 90 -1.01 6.08 16.37
C MET A 90 -1.69 4.82 15.85
N ASN A 91 -1.00 4.08 14.96
CA ASN A 91 -1.51 2.88 14.32
C ASN A 91 -0.49 1.76 14.54
N LYS A 92 -0.92 0.65 15.15
CA LYS A 92 -0.07 -0.52 15.36
C LYS A 92 0.37 -1.08 14.01
N GLY A 93 1.67 -1.33 13.84
CA GLY A 93 2.23 -1.83 12.58
C GLY A 93 2.56 -0.74 11.55
N CYS A 94 2.33 0.53 11.87
CA CYS A 94 2.69 1.67 11.04
C CYS A 94 4.02 2.28 11.50
N TYR A 95 4.92 2.50 10.55
CA TYR A 95 6.24 3.04 10.79
C TYR A 95 6.46 4.34 10.04
N ASN A 96 7.25 5.24 10.63
CA ASN A 96 7.75 6.46 10.04
C ASN A 96 9.22 6.30 9.67
N THR A 97 9.61 6.77 8.49
CA THR A 97 11.00 6.91 8.06
C THR A 97 11.19 8.19 7.23
N ARG A 98 12.42 8.68 7.11
CA ARG A 98 12.76 9.76 6.15
C ARG A 98 13.23 9.22 4.81
N THR A 99 13.68 7.96 4.78
CA THR A 99 14.30 7.35 3.62
C THR A 99 13.60 6.04 3.30
N ILE A 100 13.21 5.87 2.04
CA ILE A 100 12.55 4.64 1.56
C ILE A 100 12.90 4.41 0.09
N TYR A 101 13.04 3.16 -0.31
CA TYR A 101 13.24 2.78 -1.71
C TYR A 101 11.90 2.34 -2.30
N VAL A 102 11.50 2.95 -3.42
CA VAL A 102 10.23 2.64 -4.09
C VAL A 102 10.47 1.55 -5.11
N ARG A 103 9.95 0.36 -4.83
CA ARG A 103 10.04 -0.79 -5.73
C ARG A 103 9.07 -0.64 -6.89
N ASP A 104 7.81 -0.33 -6.60
CA ASP A 104 6.75 -0.24 -7.61
C ASP A 104 5.57 0.62 -7.14
N VAL A 105 4.72 1.03 -8.08
CA VAL A 105 3.47 1.75 -7.83
C VAL A 105 2.34 1.18 -8.68
N LEU A 106 1.46 0.41 -8.04
CA LEU A 106 0.33 -0.27 -8.69
C LEU A 106 -0.93 0.59 -8.60
N SER A 107 -1.65 0.77 -9.70
CA SER A 107 -2.87 1.60 -9.69
C SER A 107 -4.11 0.82 -9.34
N PHE A 108 -4.97 1.34 -8.46
CA PHE A 108 -6.27 0.73 -8.16
C PHE A 108 -7.25 0.75 -9.34
N LYS A 109 -6.92 1.47 -10.42
CA LYS A 109 -7.66 1.40 -11.69
C LYS A 109 -7.42 0.09 -12.44
N GLU A 110 -6.27 -0.54 -12.22
CA GLU A 110 -5.86 -1.74 -12.95
C GLU A 110 -6.34 -2.99 -12.21
N ALA A 111 -6.96 -3.91 -12.96
CA ALA A 111 -7.45 -5.19 -12.43
C ALA A 111 -6.32 -6.01 -11.77
N SER A 112 -5.14 -5.97 -12.38
CA SER A 112 -3.94 -6.68 -11.89
C SER A 112 -3.51 -6.23 -10.50
N THR A 113 -3.84 -5.01 -10.08
CA THR A 113 -3.53 -4.54 -8.72
C THR A 113 -4.37 -5.25 -7.68
N VAL A 114 -5.64 -5.54 -8.00
CA VAL A 114 -6.51 -6.28 -7.08
C VAL A 114 -6.06 -7.72 -6.95
N ASP A 115 -5.73 -8.34 -8.09
CA ASP A 115 -5.21 -9.71 -8.14
C ASP A 115 -3.88 -9.81 -7.35
N PHE A 116 -2.98 -8.84 -7.55
CA PHE A 116 -1.73 -8.75 -6.80
C PHE A 116 -1.96 -8.67 -5.28
N ILE A 117 -2.87 -7.82 -4.83
CA ILE A 117 -3.17 -7.69 -3.39
C ILE A 117 -3.71 -9.03 -2.87
N TYR A 118 -4.70 -9.61 -3.53
CA TYR A 118 -5.31 -10.88 -3.13
C TYR A 118 -4.26 -12.00 -2.99
N ASP A 119 -3.39 -12.14 -3.99
CA ASP A 119 -2.39 -13.21 -4.04
C ASP A 119 -1.31 -13.06 -2.95
N ASN A 120 -1.04 -11.85 -2.49
CA ASN A 120 0.04 -11.56 -1.54
C ASN A 120 -0.42 -11.25 -0.11
N MET A 121 -1.72 -11.32 0.18
CA MET A 121 -2.23 -11.20 1.55
C MET A 121 -2.08 -12.50 2.33
N THR A 122 -1.69 -12.39 3.60
CA THR A 122 -1.58 -13.54 4.52
C THR A 122 -2.94 -13.96 5.06
N ASP A 123 -3.83 -12.99 5.32
CA ASP A 123 -5.19 -13.20 5.82
C ASP A 123 -6.21 -12.46 4.95
N ARG A 124 -7.09 -13.22 4.29
CA ARG A 124 -8.07 -12.69 3.34
C ARG A 124 -9.47 -12.52 3.94
N SER A 125 -9.66 -12.85 5.21
CA SER A 125 -10.98 -12.92 5.86
C SER A 125 -11.77 -11.61 5.76
N GLU A 126 -11.10 -10.47 5.89
CA GLU A 126 -11.73 -9.13 5.80
C GLU A 126 -11.52 -8.45 4.45
N PHE A 127 -10.73 -9.04 3.54
CA PHE A 127 -10.33 -8.41 2.28
C PHE A 127 -11.54 -8.04 1.39
N TYR A 128 -12.54 -8.90 1.34
CA TYR A 128 -13.74 -8.68 0.52
C TYR A 128 -14.56 -7.48 1.01
N GLY A 129 -14.62 -7.24 2.33
CA GLY A 129 -15.26 -6.05 2.89
C GLY A 129 -14.55 -4.76 2.45
N TYR A 130 -13.21 -4.78 2.41
CA TYR A 130 -12.42 -3.65 1.93
C TYR A 130 -12.52 -3.46 0.40
N CYS A 131 -12.67 -4.54 -0.37
CA CYS A 131 -12.92 -4.46 -1.81
C CYS A 131 -14.23 -3.73 -2.12
N TYR A 132 -15.29 -3.98 -1.33
CA TYR A 132 -16.55 -3.26 -1.49
C TYR A 132 -16.35 -1.75 -1.28
N ILE A 133 -15.69 -1.35 -0.19
CA ILE A 133 -15.44 0.06 0.13
C ILE A 133 -14.54 0.73 -0.93
N ALA A 134 -13.51 0.04 -1.42
CA ALA A 134 -12.67 0.51 -2.52
C ALA A 134 -13.46 0.69 -3.83
N SER A 135 -14.41 -0.21 -4.12
CA SER A 135 -15.26 -0.12 -5.31
C SER A 135 -16.14 1.13 -5.30
N GLU A 136 -16.73 1.49 -4.15
CA GLU A 136 -17.53 2.71 -4.01
C GLU A 136 -16.67 3.96 -4.20
N HIS A 137 -15.46 3.98 -3.62
CA HIS A 137 -14.50 5.07 -3.84
C HIS A 137 -14.14 5.27 -5.32
N LEU A 138 -13.95 4.18 -6.08
CA LEU A 138 -13.69 4.23 -7.51
C LEU A 138 -14.90 4.74 -8.32
N LYS A 139 -16.12 4.35 -7.93
CA LYS A 139 -17.37 4.83 -8.55
C LYS A 139 -17.56 6.34 -8.36
N ASP A 140 -17.26 6.87 -7.17
CA ASP A 140 -17.32 8.31 -6.89
C ASP A 140 -16.42 9.12 -7.83
N ARG A 141 -15.36 8.49 -8.34
CA ARG A 141 -14.40 9.07 -9.28
C ARG A 141 -14.67 8.70 -10.73
N LYS A 142 -15.83 8.11 -11.02
CA LYS A 142 -16.29 7.69 -12.35
C LYS A 142 -15.42 6.62 -13.01
N LEU A 143 -14.76 5.79 -12.19
CA LEU A 143 -13.90 4.68 -12.63
C LEU A 143 -14.68 3.36 -12.58
N TYR A 144 -15.80 3.29 -13.31
CA TYR A 144 -16.80 2.23 -13.16
C TYR A 144 -16.28 0.84 -13.54
N GLU A 145 -15.47 0.72 -14.60
CA GLU A 145 -14.89 -0.56 -15.03
C GLU A 145 -13.93 -1.12 -13.97
N ALA A 146 -13.07 -0.27 -13.41
CA ALA A 146 -12.21 -0.64 -12.29
C ALA A 146 -13.06 -1.07 -11.10
N ALA A 147 -14.03 -0.26 -10.68
CA ALA A 147 -14.91 -0.57 -9.55
C ALA A 147 -15.62 -1.92 -9.70
N GLN A 148 -16.07 -2.27 -10.91
CA GLN A 148 -16.71 -3.55 -11.19
C GLN A 148 -15.77 -4.73 -10.90
N ARG A 149 -14.49 -4.63 -11.28
CA ARG A 149 -13.51 -5.69 -11.01
C ARG A 149 -13.29 -5.91 -9.51
N TRP A 150 -13.15 -4.84 -8.74
CA TRP A 150 -13.05 -4.92 -7.27
C TRP A 150 -14.28 -5.58 -6.65
N LEU A 151 -15.47 -5.28 -7.18
CA LEU A 151 -16.73 -5.86 -6.71
C LEU A 151 -16.86 -7.36 -7.05
N GLU A 152 -16.43 -7.79 -8.24
CA GLU A 152 -16.47 -9.20 -8.64
C GLU A 152 -15.64 -10.09 -7.71
N LEU A 153 -14.45 -9.62 -7.31
CA LEU A 153 -13.62 -10.31 -6.33
C LEU A 153 -14.26 -10.34 -4.94
N ALA A 154 -14.92 -9.25 -4.52
CA ALA A 154 -15.72 -9.22 -3.29
C ALA A 154 -16.88 -10.24 -3.26
N GLN A 155 -17.40 -10.61 -4.43
CA GLN A 155 -18.57 -11.48 -4.57
C GLN A 155 -18.21 -12.97 -4.77
N LYS A 156 -17.00 -13.30 -5.23
CA LYS A 156 -16.60 -14.69 -5.49
C LYS A 156 -16.65 -15.59 -4.26
N ASP A 157 -16.39 -15.07 -3.06
CA ASP A 157 -16.44 -15.87 -1.82
C ASP A 157 -17.87 -16.24 -1.36
N ASN A 158 -18.90 -15.51 -1.82
CA ASN A 158 -20.30 -15.82 -1.52
C ASN A 158 -20.85 -17.00 -2.34
N VAL A 159 -20.11 -17.47 -3.34
CA VAL A 159 -20.52 -18.60 -4.20
C VAL A 159 -19.86 -19.90 -3.78
N ASP A 160 -18.63 -19.86 -3.28
CA ASP A 160 -17.89 -21.05 -2.83
C ASP A 160 -18.25 -21.51 -1.40
N CYS A 161 -19.19 -20.81 -0.74
CA CYS A 161 -19.73 -21.15 0.59
C CYS A 161 -21.16 -21.74 0.57
N ASN A 162 -21.72 -22.09 -0.60
CA ASN A 162 -23.04 -22.73 -0.73
C ASN A 162 -22.94 -24.15 -1.30
#